data_AF-W0F385-F1
#
_entry.id   AF-W0F385-F1
#
_cell.length_a   1.000
_cell.length_b   1.000
_cell.length_c   1.000
_cell.angle_alpha   90.00
_cell.angle_beta   90.00
_cell.angle_gamma   90.00
#
_symmetry.space_group_name_H-M   'P 1'
#
loop_
_entity.id
_entity.type
_entity.pdbx_description
1 polymer ?
#
loop_
_entity_poly.entity_id
_entity_poly.type
_entity_poly.pdbx_seq_one_letter_code
_entity_poly.pdbx_strand_id
1 'polypeptide(L)'
;MGALILTLRRPSYQTDLEKQKHMRSMNTTNKANRLHFLRNLFILLFVFSNIGSVAAQDVIKISTRTTDLTNTLSDTEKKSLDDQLYAIEQNTGRQVVIVMLPTTGSQSVEEYATVLFRENKIGSKEQNDGVLILVAKEDHKMRIEVGYGLEGTITDLMADGIINRDMKPYFKDDAFYDGLNAAVGSIRSLLDGSASEAMKQNLKTADEAQPARHVTRDGRVFIFLILLSVICGVLYGRELIGFKTLALLLVAGLVLGALMGKNPVLLALFMMVPFPTFGGYAVARYRKARIAALVLVAIALLLIAIGKIFGADVVAFGVFGLFGLFFAGIFIFAIISGIKNGFSGGSTGSSSGWSSSDSSSWSSSSSSSSSSSSFSGGGGSSGGGGASGSW
;
A
#
# COMPACT_ATOMS: atom_id res chain seq x y z
N MET A 1 92.97 -50.11 13.19
CA MET A 1 92.64 -48.68 13.21
C MET A 1 91.49 -48.43 12.24
N GLY A 2 90.37 -47.88 12.70
CA GLY A 2 89.18 -47.66 11.86
C GLY A 2 89.07 -46.23 11.36
N ALA A 3 88.63 -46.05 10.12
CA ALA A 3 88.27 -44.75 9.56
C ALA A 3 86.74 -44.59 9.60
N LEU A 4 86.26 -43.56 10.31
CA LEU A 4 84.83 -43.32 10.54
C LEU A 4 84.36 -42.14 9.69
N ILE A 5 83.63 -42.41 8.61
CA ILE A 5 83.13 -41.39 7.69
C ILE A 5 81.89 -40.72 8.29
N LEU A 6 81.97 -39.41 8.51
CA LEU A 6 80.95 -38.62 9.21
C LEU A 6 79.93 -38.02 8.22
N THR A 7 78.87 -38.76 7.93
CA THR A 7 77.81 -38.34 6.98
C THR A 7 76.89 -37.28 7.60
N LEU A 8 77.23 -36.01 7.44
CA LEU A 8 76.46 -34.88 7.99
C LEU A 8 75.07 -34.71 7.35
N ARG A 9 74.03 -35.13 8.07
CA ARG A 9 72.62 -34.94 7.71
C ARG A 9 72.20 -33.48 7.89
N ARG A 10 72.08 -32.72 6.79
CA ARG A 10 71.62 -31.31 6.83
C ARG A 10 70.17 -31.19 7.38
N PRO A 11 69.88 -30.23 8.27
CA PRO A 11 68.55 -30.05 8.85
C PRO A 11 67.56 -29.27 7.95
N SER A 12 66.28 -29.34 8.33
CA SER A 12 65.07 -29.09 7.53
C SER A 12 64.74 -27.63 7.16
N TYR A 13 65.72 -26.82 6.72
CA TYR A 13 65.52 -25.39 6.42
C TYR A 13 64.36 -25.09 5.43
N GLN A 14 64.06 -26.03 4.54
CA GLN A 14 63.08 -25.85 3.48
C GLN A 14 61.62 -25.97 3.96
N THR A 15 61.35 -26.73 5.03
CA THR A 15 59.98 -26.89 5.56
C THR A 15 59.48 -25.66 6.30
N ASP A 16 60.33 -24.96 7.04
CA ASP A 16 59.94 -23.74 7.76
C ASP A 16 59.74 -22.55 6.83
N LEU A 17 60.48 -22.50 5.72
CA LEU A 17 60.28 -21.52 4.65
C LEU A 17 58.90 -21.66 3.98
N GLU A 18 58.49 -22.88 3.63
CA GLU A 18 57.14 -23.14 3.11
C GLU A 18 56.06 -22.83 4.16
N LYS A 19 56.28 -23.24 5.42
CA LYS A 19 55.34 -22.95 6.52
C LYS A 19 55.17 -21.43 6.75
N GLN A 20 56.25 -20.64 6.65
CA GLN A 20 56.16 -19.17 6.72
C GLN A 20 55.45 -18.57 5.50
N LYS A 21 55.71 -19.04 4.27
CA LYS A 21 54.95 -18.59 3.08
C LYS A 21 53.45 -18.84 3.25
N HIS A 22 53.08 -20.03 3.71
CA HIS A 22 51.69 -20.45 3.88
C HIS A 22 50.96 -19.67 4.99
N MET A 23 51.64 -19.33 6.09
CA MET A 23 51.08 -18.44 7.12
C MET A 23 50.95 -16.99 6.64
N ARG A 24 51.91 -16.49 5.83
CA ARG A 24 51.82 -15.15 5.24
C ARG A 24 50.64 -15.04 4.25
N SER A 25 50.44 -16.03 3.38
CA SER A 25 49.34 -16.01 2.41
C SER A 25 47.96 -16.05 3.08
N MET A 26 47.78 -16.91 4.09
CA MET A 26 46.54 -16.96 4.90
C MET A 26 46.23 -15.62 5.57
N ASN A 27 47.24 -14.95 6.14
CA ASN A 27 47.05 -13.63 6.74
C ASN A 27 46.70 -12.54 5.71
N THR A 28 47.27 -12.58 4.49
CA THR A 28 46.88 -11.63 3.42
C THR A 28 45.43 -11.85 2.96
N THR A 29 44.98 -13.09 2.79
CA THR A 29 43.59 -13.40 2.38
C THR A 29 42.58 -12.95 3.43
N ASN A 30 42.85 -13.22 4.71
CA ASN A 30 41.99 -12.76 5.81
C ASN A 30 41.95 -11.23 5.92
N LYS A 31 43.07 -10.53 5.66
CA LYS A 31 43.10 -9.05 5.64
C LYS A 31 42.29 -8.48 4.46
N ALA A 32 42.40 -9.08 3.27
CA ALA A 32 41.60 -8.69 2.10
C ALA A 32 40.09 -8.90 2.34
N ASN A 33 39.69 -10.05 2.87
CA ASN A 33 38.29 -10.36 3.17
C ASN A 33 37.70 -9.39 4.21
N ARG A 34 38.44 -9.04 5.27
CA ARG A 34 38.00 -8.02 6.25
C ARG A 34 37.91 -6.63 5.63
N LEU A 35 38.80 -6.26 4.70
CA LEU A 35 38.74 -4.98 3.99
C LEU A 35 37.52 -4.89 3.04
N HIS A 36 37.21 -5.98 2.32
CA HIS A 36 36.01 -6.06 1.49
C HIS A 36 34.73 -6.03 2.34
N PHE A 37 34.69 -6.71 3.49
CA PHE A 37 33.58 -6.65 4.42
C PHE A 37 33.35 -5.22 4.96
N LEU A 38 34.41 -4.55 5.43
CA LEU A 38 34.33 -3.18 5.93
C LEU A 38 33.91 -2.18 4.84
N ARG A 39 34.43 -2.32 3.61
CA ARG A 39 34.02 -1.50 2.46
C ARG A 39 32.53 -1.68 2.14
N ASN A 40 32.05 -2.93 2.09
CA ASN A 40 30.66 -3.22 1.78
C ASN A 40 29.71 -2.77 2.91
N LEU A 41 30.13 -2.88 4.17
CA LEU A 41 29.41 -2.33 5.33
C LEU A 41 29.35 -0.79 5.29
N PHE A 42 30.44 -0.13 4.90
CA PHE A 42 30.46 1.33 4.75
C PHE A 42 29.53 1.81 3.61
N ILE A 43 29.50 1.08 2.48
CA ILE A 43 28.55 1.34 1.39
C ILE A 43 27.10 1.15 1.87
N LEU A 44 26.82 0.09 2.64
CA LEU A 44 25.48 -0.15 3.21
C LEU A 44 25.04 0.99 4.15
N LEU A 45 25.91 1.42 5.06
CA LEU A 45 25.66 2.54 5.98
C LEU A 45 25.48 3.87 5.22
N PHE A 46 26.27 4.11 4.17
CA PHE A 46 26.13 5.30 3.32
C PHE A 46 24.79 5.32 2.57
N VAL A 47 24.33 4.18 2.05
CA VAL A 47 23.00 4.06 1.42
C VAL A 47 21.88 4.30 2.44
N PHE A 48 21.96 3.72 3.64
CA PHE A 48 20.98 3.99 4.71
C PHE A 48 20.97 5.45 5.16
N SER A 49 22.14 6.11 5.23
CA SER A 49 22.25 7.53 5.56
C SER A 49 21.72 8.48 4.47
N ASN A 50 21.35 7.96 3.29
CA ASN A 50 20.70 8.71 2.21
C ASN A 50 19.20 8.37 2.08
N ILE A 51 18.60 7.65 3.03
CA ILE A 51 17.15 7.65 3.23
C ILE A 51 16.79 9.02 3.83
N GLY A 52 16.65 10.00 2.94
CA GLY A 52 16.55 11.41 3.33
C GLY A 52 15.32 11.70 4.19
N SER A 53 15.43 12.72 5.04
CA SER A 53 14.28 13.30 5.72
C SER A 53 13.20 13.65 4.71
N VAL A 54 12.05 12.98 4.80
CA VAL A 54 10.82 13.50 4.20
C VAL A 54 10.55 14.80 4.95
N ALA A 55 10.82 15.93 4.31
CA ALA A 55 10.47 17.23 4.85
C ALA A 55 8.95 17.22 5.09
N ALA A 56 8.53 17.47 6.33
CA ALA A 56 7.13 17.71 6.60
C ALA A 56 6.73 18.96 5.82
N GLN A 57 5.90 18.78 4.79
CA GLN A 57 5.41 19.89 3.99
C GLN A 57 4.46 20.70 4.86
N ASP A 58 4.77 21.98 5.08
CA ASP A 58 3.97 22.83 5.98
C ASP A 58 2.51 22.85 5.53
N VAL A 59 1.64 22.35 6.41
CA VAL A 59 0.23 22.14 6.11
C VAL A 59 -0.47 23.50 6.12
N ILE A 60 -1.07 23.87 4.98
CA ILE A 60 -1.74 25.16 4.77
C ILE A 60 -2.69 25.44 5.94
N LYS A 61 -2.51 26.59 6.61
CA LYS A 61 -3.45 27.07 7.62
C LYS A 61 -4.56 27.88 6.95
N ILE A 62 -5.76 27.35 7.04
CA ILE A 62 -6.98 27.87 6.40
C ILE A 62 -7.58 28.94 7.32
N SER A 63 -7.72 30.17 6.83
CA SER A 63 -8.27 31.31 7.56
C SER A 63 -9.67 31.75 7.08
N THR A 64 -10.04 31.41 5.85
CA THR A 64 -11.33 31.69 5.20
C THR A 64 -12.01 30.39 4.79
N ARG A 65 -13.33 30.40 4.49
CA ARG A 65 -14.03 29.17 4.07
C ARG A 65 -13.62 28.74 2.66
N THR A 66 -13.23 29.67 1.82
CA THR A 66 -12.66 29.49 0.48
C THR A 66 -11.23 29.98 0.48
N THR A 67 -10.27 29.10 0.23
CA THR A 67 -8.86 29.42 0.05
C THR A 67 -8.43 29.00 -1.36
N ASP A 68 -8.03 29.96 -2.20
CA ASP A 68 -7.47 29.67 -3.53
C ASP A 68 -6.03 30.15 -3.63
N LEU A 69 -5.09 29.20 -3.69
CA LEU A 69 -3.66 29.44 -3.89
C LEU A 69 -3.23 29.34 -5.36
N THR A 70 -4.16 29.08 -6.28
CA THR A 70 -3.93 29.00 -7.73
C THR A 70 -4.25 30.30 -8.47
N ASN A 71 -4.99 31.22 -7.84
CA ASN A 71 -5.56 32.43 -8.46
C ASN A 71 -6.44 32.10 -9.69
N THR A 72 -7.21 31.00 -9.59
CA THR A 72 -8.19 30.60 -10.61
C THR A 72 -9.52 31.34 -10.41
N LEU A 73 -9.89 31.63 -9.16
CA LEU A 73 -11.16 32.27 -8.82
C LEU A 73 -11.01 33.78 -8.63
N SER A 74 -11.90 34.56 -9.25
CA SER A 74 -12.01 36.01 -9.02
C SER A 74 -12.47 36.32 -7.59
N ASP A 75 -12.24 37.54 -7.13
CA ASP A 75 -12.64 37.95 -5.77
C ASP A 75 -14.17 37.94 -5.59
N THR A 76 -14.93 38.18 -6.66
CA THR A 76 -16.39 38.02 -6.69
C THR A 76 -16.84 36.57 -6.54
N GLU A 77 -16.17 35.62 -7.19
CA GLU A 77 -16.47 34.19 -7.09
C GLU A 77 -16.09 33.63 -5.72
N LYS A 78 -14.89 33.95 -5.22
CA LYS A 78 -14.44 33.57 -3.86
C LYS A 78 -15.38 34.13 -2.80
N LYS A 79 -15.84 35.38 -2.93
CA LYS A 79 -16.84 35.95 -2.01
C LYS A 79 -18.19 35.24 -2.12
N SER A 80 -18.65 34.91 -3.33
CA SER A 80 -19.93 34.19 -3.49
C SER A 80 -19.90 32.81 -2.86
N LEU A 81 -18.78 32.09 -2.96
CA LEU A 81 -18.57 30.83 -2.25
C LEU A 81 -18.51 31.05 -0.73
N ASP A 82 -17.72 32.01 -0.23
CA ASP A 82 -17.63 32.30 1.22
C ASP A 82 -18.98 32.67 1.85
N ASP A 83 -19.80 33.48 1.17
CA ASP A 83 -21.15 33.84 1.63
C ASP A 83 -22.08 32.61 1.68
N GLN A 84 -22.00 31.71 0.69
CA GLN A 84 -22.76 30.45 0.68
C GLN A 84 -22.29 29.48 1.78
N LEU A 85 -20.98 29.28 1.94
CA LEU A 85 -20.39 28.40 2.94
C LEU A 85 -20.70 28.91 4.36
N TYR A 86 -20.69 30.24 4.57
CA TYR A 86 -21.14 30.85 5.81
C TYR A 86 -22.64 30.62 6.06
N ALA A 87 -23.50 30.75 5.04
CA ALA A 87 -24.93 30.47 5.16
C ALA A 87 -25.22 28.99 5.52
N ILE A 88 -24.45 28.03 4.99
CA ILE A 88 -24.54 26.62 5.41
C ILE A 88 -24.22 26.48 6.91
N GLU A 89 -23.14 27.10 7.37
CA GLU A 89 -22.69 27.03 8.76
C GLU A 89 -23.71 27.67 9.72
N GLN A 90 -24.28 28.83 9.37
CA GLN A 90 -25.32 29.50 10.18
C GLN A 90 -26.64 28.72 10.21
N ASN A 91 -27.06 28.13 9.08
CA ASN A 91 -28.36 27.44 8.98
C ASN A 91 -28.33 26.01 9.53
N THR A 92 -27.17 25.36 9.56
CA THR A 92 -27.07 23.91 9.89
C THR A 92 -26.13 23.59 11.05
N GLY A 93 -25.31 24.55 11.51
CA GLY A 93 -24.22 24.34 12.48
C GLY A 93 -22.96 23.69 11.90
N ARG A 94 -23.02 23.16 10.68
CA ARG A 94 -21.99 22.32 10.07
C ARG A 94 -21.04 23.14 9.19
N GLN A 95 -19.76 22.83 9.23
CA GLN A 95 -18.74 23.61 8.53
C GLN A 95 -18.39 23.00 7.17
N VAL A 96 -18.40 23.82 6.11
CA VAL A 96 -17.95 23.41 4.77
C VAL A 96 -16.85 24.36 4.30
N VAL A 97 -15.77 23.81 3.76
CA VAL A 97 -14.54 24.52 3.38
C VAL A 97 -14.09 24.11 1.98
N ILE A 98 -13.58 25.05 1.20
CA ILE A 98 -12.99 24.86 -0.12
C ILE A 98 -11.51 25.25 -0.07
N VAL A 99 -10.63 24.38 -0.58
CA VAL A 99 -9.21 24.70 -0.81
C VAL A 99 -8.83 24.33 -2.23
N MET A 100 -8.37 25.33 -3.00
CA MET A 100 -7.70 25.13 -4.28
C MET A 100 -6.20 25.38 -4.11
N LEU A 101 -5.37 24.45 -4.60
CA LEU A 101 -3.92 24.54 -4.59
C LEU A 101 -3.31 23.98 -5.90
N PRO A 102 -2.04 24.29 -6.23
CA PRO A 102 -1.43 23.79 -7.46
C PRO A 102 -1.26 22.27 -7.47
N THR A 103 -0.50 21.70 -6.53
CA THR A 103 -0.17 20.26 -6.48
C THR A 103 -0.03 19.74 -5.03
N THR A 104 -0.40 18.47 -4.79
CA THR A 104 -0.10 17.76 -3.51
C THR A 104 1.32 17.18 -3.48
N GLY A 105 2.15 17.48 -4.49
CA GLY A 105 3.56 17.14 -4.55
C GLY A 105 3.79 15.63 -4.62
N SER A 106 4.25 15.04 -3.52
CA SER A 106 4.57 13.60 -3.44
C SER A 106 3.55 12.77 -2.65
N GLN A 107 2.53 13.41 -2.09
CA GLN A 107 1.42 12.76 -1.37
C GLN A 107 0.25 12.48 -2.31
N SER A 108 -0.66 11.58 -1.89
CA SER A 108 -1.94 11.41 -2.58
C SER A 108 -2.92 12.52 -2.20
N VAL A 109 -3.98 12.73 -2.99
CA VAL A 109 -4.97 13.79 -2.70
C VAL A 109 -5.80 13.46 -1.46
N GLU A 110 -5.99 12.17 -1.19
CA GLU A 110 -6.59 11.62 0.02
C GLU A 110 -5.70 11.88 1.24
N GLU A 111 -4.42 11.47 1.18
CA GLU A 111 -3.45 11.67 2.27
C GLU A 111 -3.32 13.16 2.63
N TYR A 112 -3.21 14.02 1.61
CA TYR A 112 -3.12 15.46 1.79
C TYR A 112 -4.41 16.04 2.40
N ALA A 113 -5.58 15.63 1.93
CA ALA A 113 -6.86 16.12 2.45
C ALA A 113 -7.12 15.71 3.90
N THR A 114 -6.89 14.44 4.27
CA THR A 114 -7.07 13.97 5.66
C THR A 114 -6.14 14.71 6.62
N VAL A 115 -4.90 14.98 6.21
CA VAL A 115 -3.96 15.82 6.98
C VAL A 115 -4.46 17.26 7.06
N LEU A 116 -4.81 17.88 5.94
CA LEU A 116 -5.30 19.27 5.88
C LEU A 116 -6.57 19.49 6.73
N PHE A 117 -7.51 18.53 6.69
CA PHE A 117 -8.74 18.54 7.48
C PHE A 117 -8.45 18.53 8.98
N ARG A 118 -7.59 17.60 9.43
CA ARG A 118 -7.24 17.43 10.85
C ARG A 118 -6.41 18.60 11.38
N GLU A 119 -5.42 19.07 10.64
CA GLU A 119 -4.53 20.16 11.10
C GLU A 119 -5.23 21.53 11.12
N ASN A 120 -6.32 21.70 10.37
CA ASN A 120 -7.19 22.90 10.44
C ASN A 120 -8.44 22.70 11.31
N LYS A 121 -8.68 21.47 11.77
CA LYS A 121 -9.78 21.08 12.67
C LYS A 121 -11.17 21.45 12.13
N ILE A 122 -11.42 21.07 10.88
CA ILE A 122 -12.65 21.42 10.14
C ILE A 122 -13.86 20.71 10.76
N GLY A 123 -14.96 21.43 10.97
CA GLY A 123 -16.12 20.95 11.71
C GLY A 123 -15.97 21.10 13.22
N SER A 124 -17.08 21.00 13.95
CA SER A 124 -17.18 21.17 15.41
C SER A 124 -16.49 20.05 16.18
N LYS A 125 -15.90 20.37 17.34
CA LYS A 125 -15.15 19.45 18.19
C LYS A 125 -15.96 18.25 18.70
N GLU A 126 -17.18 18.50 19.15
CA GLU A 126 -18.06 17.48 19.74
C GLU A 126 -18.72 16.61 18.67
N GLN A 127 -18.94 17.17 17.47
CA GLN A 127 -19.79 16.58 16.43
C GLN A 127 -18.99 16.05 15.23
N ASN A 128 -17.78 16.54 14.98
CA ASN A 128 -16.95 16.25 13.81
C ASN A 128 -17.71 16.46 12.49
N ASP A 129 -18.46 17.56 12.41
CA ASP A 129 -19.42 17.89 11.36
C ASP A 129 -18.84 18.82 10.26
N GLY A 130 -17.64 18.48 9.82
CA GLY A 130 -16.89 19.21 8.80
C GLY A 130 -16.94 18.56 7.41
N VAL A 131 -16.87 19.36 6.36
CA VAL A 131 -16.62 18.92 4.97
C VAL A 131 -15.53 19.78 4.35
N LEU A 132 -14.57 19.15 3.68
CA LEU A 132 -13.51 19.81 2.92
C LEU A 132 -13.59 19.40 1.45
N ILE A 133 -13.74 20.37 0.56
CA ILE A 133 -13.56 20.21 -0.88
C ILE A 133 -12.12 20.66 -1.21
N LEU A 134 -11.24 19.70 -1.53
CA LEU A 134 -9.87 19.96 -1.96
C LEU A 134 -9.75 19.79 -3.48
N VAL A 135 -9.10 20.74 -4.13
CA VAL A 135 -8.76 20.70 -5.56
C VAL A 135 -7.26 20.96 -5.73
N ALA A 136 -6.55 19.98 -6.29
CA ALA A 136 -5.15 20.08 -6.70
C ALA A 136 -5.10 20.23 -8.23
N LYS A 137 -4.97 21.48 -8.70
CA LYS A 137 -5.26 21.86 -10.08
C LYS A 137 -4.29 21.25 -11.09
N GLU A 138 -2.99 21.37 -10.86
CA GLU A 138 -1.93 20.85 -11.75
C GLU A 138 -1.83 19.32 -11.70
N ASP A 139 -2.26 18.73 -10.58
CA ASP A 139 -2.38 17.29 -10.40
C ASP A 139 -3.58 16.67 -11.14
N HIS A 140 -4.54 17.50 -11.58
CA HIS A 140 -5.88 17.10 -12.03
C HIS A 140 -6.61 16.19 -11.04
N LYS A 141 -6.52 16.49 -9.73
CA LYS A 141 -7.12 15.69 -8.64
C LYS A 141 -8.00 16.53 -7.72
N MET A 142 -9.07 15.91 -7.23
CA MET A 142 -10.00 16.49 -6.26
C MET A 142 -10.41 15.46 -5.21
N ARG A 143 -10.78 15.94 -4.02
CA ARG A 143 -11.26 15.14 -2.89
C ARG A 143 -12.38 15.90 -2.19
N ILE A 144 -13.44 15.20 -1.80
CA ILE A 144 -14.36 15.66 -0.77
C ILE A 144 -14.09 14.79 0.46
N GLU A 145 -13.50 15.38 1.50
CA GLU A 145 -13.28 14.74 2.81
C GLU A 145 -14.47 15.06 3.72
N VAL A 146 -15.06 14.04 4.34
CA VAL A 146 -16.27 14.15 5.16
C VAL A 146 -15.94 13.74 6.60
N GLY A 147 -16.20 14.63 7.56
CA GLY A 147 -16.04 14.35 8.98
C GLY A 147 -17.05 13.32 9.48
N TYR A 148 -16.63 12.51 10.47
CA TYR A 148 -17.38 11.35 10.97
C TYR A 148 -18.85 11.65 11.37
N GLY A 149 -19.15 12.87 11.84
CA GLY A 149 -20.52 13.28 12.19
C GLY A 149 -21.48 13.37 11.00
N LEU A 150 -20.98 13.35 9.76
CA LEU A 150 -21.76 13.55 8.55
C LEU A 150 -21.88 12.32 7.67
N GLU A 151 -21.25 11.18 7.99
CA GLU A 151 -21.33 9.96 7.18
C GLU A 151 -22.77 9.49 6.93
N GLY A 152 -23.65 9.65 7.92
CA GLY A 152 -25.09 9.35 7.80
C GLY A 152 -25.90 10.35 6.96
N THR A 153 -25.30 11.49 6.57
CA THR A 153 -25.92 12.56 5.75
C THR A 153 -25.29 12.64 4.36
N ILE A 154 -23.96 12.53 4.28
CA ILE A 154 -23.15 12.49 3.07
C ILE A 154 -22.28 11.22 3.13
N THR A 155 -22.81 10.12 2.61
CA THR A 155 -22.06 8.86 2.44
C THR A 155 -21.00 9.01 1.35
N ASP A 156 -19.93 8.19 1.37
CA ASP A 156 -18.91 8.14 0.31
C ASP A 156 -19.48 8.12 -1.12
N LEU A 157 -20.51 7.32 -1.38
CA LEU A 157 -21.20 7.23 -2.68
C LEU A 157 -21.89 8.53 -3.10
N MET A 158 -22.30 9.37 -2.15
CA MET A 158 -22.84 10.71 -2.45
C MET A 158 -21.71 11.71 -2.72
N ALA A 159 -20.62 11.64 -1.96
CA ALA A 159 -19.43 12.46 -2.21
C ALA A 159 -18.83 12.16 -3.59
N ASP A 160 -18.76 10.88 -3.98
CA ASP A 160 -18.32 10.47 -5.31
C ASP A 160 -19.30 10.94 -6.40
N GLY A 161 -20.61 10.83 -6.16
CA GLY A 161 -21.64 11.39 -7.03
C GLY A 161 -21.49 12.89 -7.25
N ILE A 162 -21.17 13.67 -6.21
CA ILE A 162 -20.92 15.11 -6.32
C ILE A 162 -19.66 15.37 -7.14
N ILE A 163 -18.57 14.63 -6.88
CA ILE A 163 -17.33 14.71 -7.67
C ILE A 163 -17.60 14.41 -9.15
N ASN A 164 -18.23 13.28 -9.47
CA ASN A 164 -18.41 12.82 -10.84
C ASN A 164 -19.49 13.57 -11.63
N ARG A 165 -20.53 14.09 -10.98
CA ARG A 165 -21.65 14.80 -11.62
C ARG A 165 -21.53 16.32 -11.54
N ASP A 166 -21.14 16.87 -10.40
CA ASP A 166 -21.22 18.31 -10.13
C ASP A 166 -19.86 19.02 -10.30
N MET A 167 -18.72 18.33 -10.15
CA MET A 167 -17.39 18.94 -10.31
C MET A 167 -16.70 18.56 -11.64
N LYS A 168 -16.59 17.24 -11.90
CA LYS A 168 -15.80 16.64 -12.99
C LYS A 168 -16.19 17.09 -14.41
N PRO A 169 -17.45 17.40 -14.75
CA PRO A 169 -17.76 17.94 -16.07
C PRO A 169 -17.18 19.36 -16.25
N TYR A 170 -17.50 20.27 -15.34
CA TYR A 170 -17.06 21.66 -15.39
C TYR A 170 -15.54 21.82 -15.34
N PHE A 171 -14.84 21.00 -14.53
CA PHE A 171 -13.38 21.09 -14.40
C PHE A 171 -12.63 20.67 -15.68
N LYS A 172 -13.26 19.93 -16.60
CA LYS A 172 -12.69 19.61 -17.93
C LYS A 172 -12.73 20.80 -18.89
N ASP A 173 -13.70 21.68 -18.69
CA ASP A 173 -13.91 22.89 -19.49
C ASP A 173 -13.31 24.12 -18.77
N ASP A 174 -12.37 23.92 -17.84
CA ASP A 174 -11.75 24.90 -16.94
C ASP A 174 -12.73 25.76 -16.08
N ALA A 175 -14.02 25.38 -16.02
CA ALA A 175 -15.09 26.08 -15.30
C ALA A 175 -15.10 25.78 -13.78
N PHE A 176 -13.97 26.05 -13.10
CA PHE A 176 -13.78 25.70 -11.69
C PHE A 176 -14.80 26.32 -10.73
N TYR A 177 -15.23 27.57 -10.96
CA TYR A 177 -16.25 28.20 -10.12
C TYR A 177 -17.59 27.47 -10.21
N ASP A 178 -18.08 27.18 -11.42
CA ASP A 178 -19.38 26.53 -11.62
C ASP A 178 -19.41 25.13 -11.01
N GLY A 179 -18.32 24.35 -11.15
CA GLY A 179 -18.22 23.03 -10.54
C GLY A 179 -18.16 23.05 -9.01
N LEU A 180 -17.48 24.05 -8.42
CA LEU A 180 -17.48 24.25 -6.97
C LEU A 180 -18.85 24.72 -6.46
N ASN A 181 -19.49 25.65 -7.17
CA ASN A 181 -20.81 26.18 -6.85
C ASN A 181 -21.90 25.09 -6.92
N ALA A 182 -21.85 24.22 -7.94
CA ALA A 182 -22.73 23.06 -8.05
C ALA A 182 -22.51 22.06 -6.90
N ALA A 183 -21.25 21.76 -6.56
CA ALA A 183 -20.93 20.89 -5.43
C ALA A 183 -21.42 21.47 -4.08
N VAL A 184 -21.23 22.77 -3.84
CA VAL A 184 -21.75 23.48 -2.66
C VAL A 184 -23.28 23.42 -2.61
N GLY A 185 -23.97 23.57 -3.75
CA GLY A 185 -25.42 23.44 -3.84
C GLY A 185 -25.92 22.03 -3.47
N SER A 186 -25.23 20.98 -3.92
CA SER A 186 -25.52 19.60 -3.54
C SER A 186 -25.23 19.32 -2.06
N ILE A 187 -24.08 19.76 -1.55
CA ILE A 187 -23.70 19.60 -0.14
C ILE A 187 -24.72 20.32 0.76
N ARG A 188 -25.07 21.58 0.46
CA ARG A 188 -26.10 22.33 1.22
C ARG A 188 -27.39 21.53 1.32
N SER A 189 -27.90 21.05 0.19
CA SER A 189 -29.18 20.33 0.13
C SER A 189 -29.15 19.02 0.92
N LEU A 190 -28.00 18.34 1.02
CA LEU A 190 -27.83 17.18 1.89
C LEU A 190 -27.80 17.59 3.38
N LEU A 191 -27.09 18.67 3.72
CA LEU A 191 -26.90 19.10 5.12
C LEU A 191 -28.14 19.78 5.73
N ASP A 192 -28.89 20.57 4.97
CA ASP A 192 -30.16 21.17 5.40
C ASP A 192 -31.36 20.22 5.27
N GLY A 193 -31.15 19.03 4.69
CA GLY A 193 -32.15 17.98 4.54
C GLY A 193 -33.14 18.19 3.39
N SER A 194 -33.02 19.26 2.60
CA SER A 194 -33.91 19.55 1.47
C SER A 194 -33.68 18.67 0.23
N ALA A 195 -32.57 17.92 0.16
CA ALA A 195 -32.27 17.00 -0.92
C ALA A 195 -33.37 15.92 -1.05
N SER A 196 -33.99 15.86 -2.22
CA SER A 196 -35.01 14.86 -2.55
C SER A 196 -34.40 13.45 -2.65
N GLU A 197 -35.21 12.42 -2.44
CA GLU A 197 -34.74 11.03 -2.58
C GLU A 197 -34.27 10.72 -4.02
N ALA A 198 -34.88 11.35 -5.03
CA ALA A 198 -34.40 11.26 -6.41
C ALA A 198 -33.00 11.87 -6.59
N MET A 199 -32.70 13.00 -5.93
CA MET A 199 -31.36 13.60 -5.92
C MET A 199 -30.35 12.70 -5.20
N LYS A 200 -30.71 12.13 -4.04
CA LYS A 200 -29.88 11.19 -3.28
C LYS A 200 -29.61 9.89 -4.04
N GLN A 201 -30.58 9.39 -4.80
CA GLN A 201 -30.41 8.23 -5.69
C GLN A 201 -29.48 8.58 -6.86
N ASN A 202 -29.74 9.67 -7.58
CA ASN A 202 -28.91 10.12 -8.72
C ASN A 202 -27.46 10.43 -8.35
N LEU A 203 -27.18 10.80 -7.09
CA LEU A 203 -25.80 10.89 -6.59
C LEU A 203 -25.16 9.50 -6.43
N LYS A 204 -25.87 8.55 -5.81
CA LYS A 204 -25.37 7.18 -5.56
C LYS A 204 -25.21 6.33 -6.82
N THR A 205 -25.89 6.65 -7.93
CA THR A 205 -25.83 5.89 -9.19
C THR A 205 -24.93 6.51 -10.26
N ALA A 206 -24.25 7.63 -9.98
CA ALA A 206 -23.42 8.35 -10.95
C ALA A 206 -22.25 7.52 -11.53
N ASP A 207 -21.81 6.46 -10.83
CA ASP A 207 -20.74 5.53 -11.25
C ASP A 207 -21.14 4.65 -12.45
N GLU A 208 -22.44 4.40 -12.70
CA GLU A 208 -22.90 3.52 -13.80
C GLU A 208 -22.52 4.04 -15.21
N ALA A 209 -22.14 5.32 -15.34
CA ALA A 209 -21.77 5.94 -16.60
C ALA A 209 -20.30 5.69 -17.03
N GLN A 210 -19.42 5.10 -16.19
CA GLN A 210 -18.02 4.85 -16.55
C GLN A 210 -17.61 3.37 -16.28
N PRO A 211 -17.19 2.61 -17.32
CA PRO A 211 -16.99 1.18 -17.18
C PRO A 211 -15.70 0.84 -16.42
N ALA A 212 -15.90 0.18 -15.27
CA ALA A 212 -14.91 -0.45 -14.40
C ALA A 212 -13.98 0.49 -13.63
N ARG A 213 -14.02 0.32 -12.29
CA ARG A 213 -13.00 0.77 -11.32
C ARG A 213 -11.60 0.74 -11.93
N HIS A 214 -10.98 1.91 -12.08
CA HIS A 214 -9.61 2.01 -12.56
C HIS A 214 -8.70 1.15 -11.69
N VAL A 215 -8.14 0.06 -12.26
CA VAL A 215 -7.13 -0.74 -11.57
C VAL A 215 -6.00 0.20 -11.19
N THR A 216 -5.80 0.40 -9.89
CA THR A 216 -4.84 1.36 -9.32
C THR A 216 -3.43 1.03 -9.80
N ARG A 217 -2.52 2.02 -9.73
CA ARG A 217 -1.10 1.81 -10.09
C ARG A 217 -0.54 0.58 -9.36
N ASP A 218 -0.79 0.50 -8.07
CA ASP A 218 -0.51 -0.62 -7.16
C ASP A 218 -1.11 -1.95 -7.67
N GLY A 219 -2.40 -1.95 -8.04
CA GLY A 219 -3.08 -3.14 -8.57
C GLY A 219 -2.51 -3.65 -9.91
N ARG A 220 -2.08 -2.74 -10.80
CA ARG A 220 -1.41 -3.10 -12.06
C ARG A 220 -0.04 -3.71 -11.81
N VAL A 221 0.72 -3.12 -10.87
CA VAL A 221 2.02 -3.65 -10.42
C VAL A 221 1.87 -5.04 -9.80
N PHE A 222 0.85 -5.27 -8.97
CA PHE A 222 0.54 -6.58 -8.39
C PHE A 222 0.28 -7.65 -9.45
N ILE A 223 -0.61 -7.38 -10.41
CA ILE A 223 -0.93 -8.32 -11.50
C ILE A 223 0.32 -8.65 -12.33
N PHE A 224 1.14 -7.65 -12.66
CA PHE A 224 2.41 -7.83 -13.37
C PHE A 224 3.39 -8.73 -12.60
N LEU A 225 3.53 -8.53 -11.28
CA LEU A 225 4.42 -9.32 -10.43
C LEU A 225 3.97 -10.78 -10.29
N ILE A 226 2.67 -11.06 -10.21
CA ILE A 226 2.15 -12.44 -10.24
C ILE A 226 2.53 -13.10 -11.57
N LEU A 227 2.26 -12.45 -12.70
CA LEU A 227 2.55 -12.99 -14.03
C LEU A 227 4.05 -13.25 -14.21
N LEU A 228 4.90 -12.31 -13.80
CA LEU A 228 6.36 -12.45 -13.81
C LEU A 228 6.82 -13.64 -12.95
N SER A 229 6.25 -13.80 -11.76
CA SER A 229 6.54 -14.93 -10.86
C SER A 229 6.16 -16.28 -11.47
N VAL A 230 4.95 -16.41 -12.05
CA VAL A 230 4.52 -17.63 -12.76
C VAL A 230 5.45 -17.94 -13.94
N ILE A 231 5.81 -16.93 -14.75
CA ILE A 231 6.70 -17.08 -15.91
C ILE A 231 8.09 -17.57 -15.46
N CYS A 232 8.70 -16.95 -14.44
CA CYS A 232 9.97 -17.40 -13.87
C CYS A 232 9.91 -18.85 -13.38
N GLY A 233 8.81 -19.24 -12.72
CA GLY A 233 8.54 -20.62 -12.31
C GLY A 233 8.48 -21.60 -13.49
N VAL A 234 7.74 -21.27 -14.55
CA VAL A 234 7.63 -22.12 -15.75
C VAL A 234 8.98 -22.26 -16.46
N LEU A 235 9.76 -21.18 -16.58
CA LEU A 235 11.07 -21.20 -17.24
C LEU A 235 12.09 -22.04 -16.46
N TYR A 236 12.10 -21.94 -15.13
CA TYR A 236 12.90 -22.79 -14.24
C TYR A 236 12.49 -24.28 -14.34
N GLY A 237 11.18 -24.58 -14.33
CA GLY A 237 10.68 -25.96 -14.44
C GLY A 237 10.86 -26.61 -15.82
N ARG A 238 11.22 -25.82 -16.84
CA ARG A 238 11.66 -26.26 -18.18
C ARG A 238 13.19 -26.31 -18.32
N GLU A 239 13.94 -26.11 -17.23
CA GLU A 239 15.42 -26.11 -17.20
C GLU A 239 16.07 -25.02 -18.07
N LEU A 240 15.31 -23.99 -18.49
CA LEU A 240 15.79 -22.88 -19.33
C LEU A 240 16.57 -21.82 -18.54
N ILE A 241 16.40 -21.79 -17.21
CA ILE A 241 16.99 -20.82 -16.29
C ILE A 241 17.54 -21.56 -15.07
N GLY A 242 18.76 -21.25 -14.65
CA GLY A 242 19.36 -21.81 -13.45
C GLY A 242 18.89 -21.14 -12.16
N PHE A 243 19.03 -21.83 -11.03
CA PHE A 243 18.58 -21.34 -9.71
C PHE A 243 19.12 -19.93 -9.36
N LYS A 244 20.38 -19.64 -9.70
CA LYS A 244 21.01 -18.32 -9.47
C LYS A 244 20.30 -17.19 -10.22
N THR A 245 19.92 -17.42 -11.48
CA THR A 245 19.21 -16.43 -12.30
C THR A 245 17.73 -16.29 -11.91
N LEU A 246 17.07 -17.37 -11.48
CA LEU A 246 15.74 -17.27 -10.86
C LEU A 246 15.79 -16.43 -9.58
N ALA A 247 16.74 -16.70 -8.67
CA ALA A 247 16.88 -15.94 -7.42
C ALA A 247 17.15 -14.45 -7.70
N LEU A 248 18.01 -14.13 -8.68
CA LEU A 248 18.31 -12.76 -9.08
C LEU A 248 17.08 -12.05 -9.68
N LEU A 249 16.29 -12.73 -10.53
CA LEU A 249 15.06 -12.16 -11.09
C LEU A 249 13.99 -11.87 -10.03
N LEU A 250 13.84 -12.76 -9.04
CA LEU A 250 12.89 -12.54 -7.93
C LEU A 250 13.34 -11.41 -7.00
N VAL A 251 14.64 -11.31 -6.68
CA VAL A 251 15.18 -10.19 -5.90
C VAL A 251 15.08 -8.87 -6.67
N ALA A 252 15.33 -8.87 -7.98
CA ALA A 252 15.15 -7.68 -8.82
C ALA A 252 13.68 -7.22 -8.86
N GLY A 253 12.73 -8.15 -9.00
CA GLY A 253 11.29 -7.85 -8.94
C GLY A 253 10.84 -7.32 -7.57
N LEU A 254 11.40 -7.85 -6.48
CA LEU A 254 11.16 -7.37 -5.11
C LEU A 254 11.69 -5.94 -4.92
N VAL A 255 12.94 -5.66 -5.35
CA VAL A 255 13.53 -4.31 -5.27
C VAL A 255 12.76 -3.31 -6.13
N LEU A 256 12.42 -3.66 -7.38
CA LEU A 256 11.64 -2.79 -8.26
C LEU A 256 10.25 -2.50 -7.70
N GLY A 257 9.63 -3.49 -7.05
CA GLY A 257 8.35 -3.37 -6.38
C GLY A 257 8.40 -2.49 -5.14
N ALA A 258 9.41 -2.66 -4.28
CA ALA A 258 9.61 -1.84 -3.08
C ALA A 258 9.93 -0.37 -3.42
N LEU A 259 10.60 -0.10 -4.54
CA LEU A 259 10.83 1.26 -5.06
C LEU A 259 9.54 1.93 -5.60
N MET A 260 8.50 1.15 -5.90
CA MET A 260 7.25 1.64 -6.51
C MET A 260 6.08 1.80 -5.54
N GLY A 261 6.16 1.31 -4.30
CA GLY A 261 5.05 1.35 -3.34
C GLY A 261 5.48 1.44 -1.89
N LYS A 262 5.06 2.52 -1.21
CA LYS A 262 5.22 2.72 0.25
C LYS A 262 4.21 1.90 1.08
N ASN A 263 3.27 1.21 0.45
CA ASN A 263 2.12 0.56 1.10
C ASN A 263 2.48 -0.76 1.81
N PRO A 264 2.15 -0.94 3.11
CA PRO A 264 2.44 -2.19 3.84
C PRO A 264 1.62 -3.39 3.33
N VAL A 265 0.45 -3.14 2.73
CA VAL A 265 -0.34 -4.17 2.04
C VAL A 265 0.44 -4.78 0.89
N LEU A 266 1.17 -3.96 0.10
CA LEU A 266 2.05 -4.44 -0.94
C LEU A 266 3.15 -5.33 -0.34
N LEU A 267 3.77 -4.92 0.78
CA LEU A 267 4.83 -5.69 1.47
C LEU A 267 4.38 -7.08 1.91
N ALA A 268 3.20 -7.19 2.54
CA ALA A 268 2.62 -8.48 2.93
C ALA A 268 2.34 -9.38 1.71
N LEU A 269 1.92 -8.78 0.61
CA LEU A 269 1.60 -9.44 -0.65
C LEU A 269 2.85 -9.80 -1.48
N PHE A 270 3.99 -9.09 -1.31
CA PHE A 270 5.30 -9.52 -1.80
C PHE A 270 5.76 -10.84 -1.17
N MET A 271 5.38 -11.13 0.08
CA MET A 271 5.67 -12.44 0.72
C MET A 271 4.99 -13.62 0.01
N MET A 272 3.93 -13.39 -0.80
CA MET A 272 3.32 -14.44 -1.62
C MET A 272 4.07 -14.71 -2.93
N VAL A 273 5.00 -13.87 -3.37
CA VAL A 273 5.73 -14.02 -4.65
C VAL A 273 6.38 -15.40 -4.87
N PRO A 274 6.86 -16.15 -3.84
CA PRO A 274 7.34 -17.52 -4.03
C PRO A 274 6.26 -18.51 -4.50
N PHE A 275 4.99 -18.34 -4.10
CA PHE A 275 3.93 -19.33 -4.36
C PHE A 275 3.60 -19.47 -5.87
N PRO A 276 3.40 -18.38 -6.66
CA PRO A 276 3.19 -18.51 -8.10
C PRO A 276 4.41 -19.09 -8.85
N THR A 277 5.66 -18.89 -8.38
CA THR A 277 6.83 -19.57 -8.97
C THR A 277 6.73 -21.09 -8.83
N PHE A 278 6.26 -21.57 -7.67
CA PHE A 278 6.12 -23.00 -7.39
C PHE A 278 4.99 -23.62 -8.22
N GLY A 279 3.89 -22.86 -8.42
CA GLY A 279 2.83 -23.22 -9.36
C GLY A 279 3.32 -23.31 -10.80
N GLY A 280 4.06 -22.32 -11.30
CA GLY A 280 4.66 -22.33 -12.64
C GLY A 280 5.62 -23.50 -12.85
N TYR A 281 6.48 -23.78 -11.87
CA TYR A 281 7.38 -24.94 -11.86
C TYR A 281 6.60 -26.27 -11.93
N ALA A 282 5.53 -26.41 -11.14
CA ALA A 282 4.71 -27.61 -11.13
C ALA A 282 3.99 -27.83 -12.49
N VAL A 283 3.43 -26.77 -13.08
CA VAL A 283 2.80 -26.79 -14.42
C VAL A 283 3.81 -27.17 -15.51
N ALA A 284 5.05 -26.70 -15.42
CA ALA A 284 6.11 -27.12 -16.33
C ALA A 284 6.43 -28.62 -16.20
N ARG A 285 6.65 -29.14 -14.98
CA ARG A 285 7.15 -30.51 -14.78
C ARG A 285 6.08 -31.61 -14.82
N TYR A 286 4.86 -31.36 -14.33
CA TYR A 286 3.87 -32.42 -14.09
C TYR A 286 2.64 -32.32 -15.00
N ARG A 287 2.40 -33.36 -15.81
CA ARG A 287 1.23 -33.44 -16.72
C ARG A 287 -0.12 -33.28 -15.98
N LYS A 288 -0.22 -33.77 -14.75
CA LYS A 288 -1.42 -33.60 -13.88
C LYS A 288 -1.63 -32.15 -13.43
N ALA A 289 -0.55 -31.39 -13.14
CA ALA A 289 -0.65 -29.99 -12.73
C ALA A 289 -1.15 -29.09 -13.88
N ARG A 290 -0.80 -29.40 -15.13
CA ARG A 290 -1.35 -28.70 -16.32
C ARG A 290 -2.87 -28.84 -16.42
N ILE A 291 -3.40 -30.04 -16.16
CA ILE A 291 -4.85 -30.30 -16.16
C ILE A 291 -5.52 -29.54 -15.00
N ALA A 292 -4.94 -29.58 -13.80
CA ALA A 292 -5.46 -28.83 -12.66
C ALA A 292 -5.48 -27.30 -12.90
N ALA A 293 -4.43 -26.75 -13.52
CA ALA A 293 -4.37 -25.33 -13.89
C ALA A 293 -5.45 -24.95 -14.92
N LEU A 294 -5.69 -25.79 -15.94
CA LEU A 294 -6.76 -25.55 -16.91
C LEU A 294 -8.15 -25.61 -16.28
N VAL A 295 -8.39 -26.53 -15.34
CA VAL A 295 -9.64 -26.60 -14.56
C VAL A 295 -9.84 -25.35 -13.72
N LEU A 296 -8.80 -24.84 -13.05
CA LEU A 296 -8.88 -23.60 -12.26
C LEU A 296 -9.14 -22.37 -13.14
N VAL A 297 -8.53 -22.27 -14.33
CA VAL A 297 -8.84 -21.21 -15.30
C VAL A 297 -10.29 -21.31 -15.79
N ALA A 298 -10.79 -22.52 -16.06
CA ALA A 298 -12.20 -22.70 -16.45
C ALA A 298 -13.17 -22.29 -15.33
N ILE A 299 -12.87 -22.62 -14.06
CA ILE A 299 -13.69 -22.19 -12.91
C ILE A 299 -13.60 -20.67 -12.70
N ALA A 300 -12.42 -20.06 -12.87
CA ALA A 300 -12.27 -18.61 -12.77
C ALA A 300 -13.07 -17.87 -13.86
N LEU A 301 -13.06 -18.37 -15.11
CA LEU A 301 -13.87 -17.84 -16.20
C LEU A 301 -15.38 -18.04 -15.94
N LEU A 302 -15.77 -19.17 -15.35
CA LEU A 302 -17.16 -19.43 -14.94
C LEU A 302 -17.61 -18.43 -13.85
N LEU A 303 -16.79 -18.18 -12.83
CA LEU A 303 -17.07 -17.18 -11.78
C LEU A 303 -17.18 -15.77 -12.34
N ILE A 304 -16.33 -15.39 -13.31
CA ILE A 304 -16.42 -14.10 -14.01
C ILE A 304 -17.71 -14.00 -14.84
N ALA A 305 -18.13 -15.09 -15.50
CA ALA A 305 -19.38 -15.13 -16.26
C ALA A 305 -20.62 -15.00 -15.35
N ILE A 306 -20.64 -15.72 -14.22
CA ILE A 306 -21.67 -15.60 -13.17
C ILE A 306 -21.69 -14.17 -12.61
N GLY A 307 -20.53 -13.56 -12.38
CA GLY A 307 -20.39 -12.18 -11.91
C GLY A 307 -21.05 -11.12 -12.79
N LYS A 308 -21.01 -11.31 -14.11
CA LYS A 308 -21.69 -10.42 -15.07
C LYS A 308 -23.22 -10.55 -15.05
N ILE A 309 -23.76 -11.57 -14.37
CA ILE A 309 -25.20 -11.84 -14.26
C ILE A 309 -25.72 -11.47 -12.86
N PHE A 310 -24.92 -11.67 -11.81
CA PHE A 310 -25.34 -11.53 -10.40
C PHE A 310 -24.63 -10.42 -9.61
N GLY A 311 -23.77 -9.62 -10.24
CA GLY A 311 -23.06 -8.51 -9.60
C GLY A 311 -21.69 -8.91 -9.02
N ALA A 312 -20.87 -7.88 -8.75
CA ALA A 312 -19.45 -8.05 -8.43
C ALA A 312 -19.19 -8.72 -7.06
N ASP A 313 -20.07 -8.50 -6.08
CA ASP A 313 -19.84 -8.95 -4.70
C ASP A 313 -19.89 -10.47 -4.58
N VAL A 314 -20.78 -11.12 -5.34
CA VAL A 314 -20.86 -12.59 -5.46
C VAL A 314 -19.55 -13.18 -6.01
N VAL A 315 -18.87 -12.45 -6.92
CA VAL A 315 -17.57 -12.87 -7.48
C VAL A 315 -16.49 -12.82 -6.41
N ALA A 316 -16.46 -11.78 -5.57
CA ALA A 316 -15.43 -11.62 -4.55
C ALA A 316 -15.40 -12.82 -3.60
N PHE A 317 -16.54 -13.19 -3.02
CA PHE A 317 -16.65 -14.35 -2.14
C PHE A 317 -16.30 -15.67 -2.87
N GLY A 318 -16.76 -15.85 -4.11
CA GLY A 318 -16.43 -17.03 -4.91
C GLY A 318 -14.94 -17.17 -5.22
N VAL A 319 -14.26 -16.08 -5.56
CA VAL A 319 -12.83 -16.05 -5.87
C VAL A 319 -11.97 -16.26 -4.62
N PHE A 320 -12.28 -15.61 -3.49
CA PHE A 320 -11.56 -15.83 -2.23
C PHE A 320 -11.73 -17.27 -1.73
N GLY A 321 -12.93 -17.85 -1.82
CA GLY A 321 -13.18 -19.25 -1.49
C GLY A 321 -12.38 -20.22 -2.36
N LEU A 322 -12.31 -19.98 -3.67
CA LEU A 322 -11.55 -20.80 -4.60
C LEU A 322 -10.03 -20.74 -4.34
N PHE A 323 -9.49 -19.55 -4.08
CA PHE A 323 -8.08 -19.39 -3.70
C PHE A 323 -7.76 -20.10 -2.38
N GLY A 324 -8.64 -20.01 -1.36
CA GLY A 324 -8.49 -20.71 -0.10
C GLY A 324 -8.41 -22.23 -0.27
N LEU A 325 -9.34 -22.82 -1.05
CA LEU A 325 -9.33 -24.25 -1.37
C LEU A 325 -8.11 -24.67 -2.19
N PHE A 326 -7.65 -23.85 -3.13
CA PHE A 326 -6.45 -24.13 -3.92
C PHE A 326 -5.19 -24.15 -3.07
N PHE A 327 -5.00 -23.18 -2.16
CA PHE A 327 -3.87 -23.16 -1.23
C PHE A 327 -3.93 -24.29 -0.20
N ALA A 328 -5.11 -24.62 0.34
CA ALA A 328 -5.29 -25.78 1.20
C ALA A 328 -4.89 -27.10 0.48
N GLY A 329 -5.32 -27.27 -0.78
CA GLY A 329 -4.95 -28.41 -1.61
C GLY A 329 -3.44 -28.52 -1.86
N ILE A 330 -2.77 -27.40 -2.15
CA ILE A 330 -1.30 -27.37 -2.31
C ILE A 330 -0.58 -27.70 -0.99
N PHE A 331 -1.05 -27.14 0.14
CA PHE A 331 -0.44 -27.36 1.46
C PHE A 331 -0.57 -28.83 1.90
N ILE A 332 -1.75 -29.43 1.73
CA ILE A 332 -1.99 -30.85 2.00
C ILE A 332 -1.14 -31.73 1.06
N PHE A 333 -1.05 -31.39 -0.23
CA PHE A 333 -0.20 -32.13 -1.17
C PHE A 333 1.29 -32.02 -0.82
N ALA A 334 1.75 -30.86 -0.33
CA ALA A 334 3.12 -30.65 0.13
C ALA A 334 3.44 -31.49 1.38
N ILE A 335 2.54 -31.55 2.37
CA ILE A 335 2.68 -32.40 3.56
C ILE A 335 2.77 -33.88 3.16
N ILE A 336 1.82 -34.36 2.35
CA ILE A 336 1.77 -35.77 1.90
C ILE A 336 3.01 -36.13 1.07
N SER A 337 3.53 -35.20 0.26
CA SER A 337 4.75 -35.41 -0.53
C SER A 337 6.02 -35.37 0.32
N GLY A 338 6.07 -34.50 1.35
CA GLY A 338 7.19 -34.40 2.28
C GLY A 338 7.36 -35.64 3.15
N ILE A 339 6.24 -36.14 3.73
CA ILE A 339 6.21 -37.39 4.51
C ILE A 339 6.79 -38.57 3.72
N LYS A 340 6.61 -38.59 2.39
CA LYS A 340 7.04 -39.70 1.54
C LYS A 340 8.56 -39.72 1.23
N ASN A 341 9.28 -38.61 1.46
CA ASN A 341 10.64 -38.43 0.97
C ASN A 341 11.71 -38.10 2.04
N GLY A 342 11.38 -38.01 3.34
CA GLY A 342 12.43 -37.97 4.36
C GLY A 342 12.00 -37.63 5.78
N PHE A 343 12.05 -38.62 6.67
CA PHE A 343 12.24 -38.42 8.12
C PHE A 343 13.12 -39.53 8.71
N SER A 344 14.35 -39.61 8.22
CA SER A 344 15.40 -40.52 8.72
C SER A 344 16.52 -39.71 9.38
N GLY A 345 16.37 -39.37 10.66
CA GLY A 345 17.42 -38.63 11.39
C GLY A 345 17.07 -38.22 12.83
N GLY A 346 17.69 -38.90 13.79
CA GLY A 346 18.06 -38.33 15.10
C GLY A 346 16.93 -38.01 16.10
N SER A 347 16.39 -39.04 16.75
CA SER A 347 15.62 -38.86 18.00
C SER A 347 16.54 -38.90 19.23
N THR A 348 16.77 -37.74 19.87
CA THR A 348 17.28 -37.67 21.25
C THR A 348 16.39 -36.70 22.03
N GLY A 349 15.53 -37.25 22.89
CA GLY A 349 14.59 -36.45 23.67
C GLY A 349 15.14 -36.00 25.03
N SER A 350 14.52 -34.99 25.60
CA SER A 350 14.51 -34.70 27.03
C SER A 350 13.10 -34.23 27.42
N SER A 351 12.66 -34.55 28.63
CA SER A 351 11.24 -34.51 29.00
C SER A 351 10.94 -33.63 30.21
N SER A 352 10.32 -32.49 29.95
CA SER A 352 9.44 -31.74 30.85
C SER A 352 8.46 -30.95 29.96
N GLY A 353 7.16 -30.81 30.24
CA GLY A 353 6.41 -31.24 31.42
C GLY A 353 6.15 -30.07 32.36
N TRP A 354 4.93 -29.54 32.31
CA TRP A 354 4.06 -29.10 33.43
C TRP A 354 2.73 -28.59 32.83
N SER A 355 1.72 -28.36 33.67
CA SER A 355 0.31 -28.25 33.26
C SER A 355 -0.41 -27.06 33.89
N SER A 356 -1.29 -26.41 33.11
CA SER A 356 -2.35 -25.46 33.54
C SER A 356 -1.86 -24.20 34.32
N SER A 357 -2.63 -23.11 34.48
CA SER A 357 -4.07 -22.89 34.26
C SER A 357 -4.39 -21.43 33.86
N ASP A 358 -5.65 -21.20 33.48
CA ASP A 358 -6.52 -20.05 33.79
C ASP A 358 -6.20 -18.58 33.38
N SER A 359 -7.20 -18.03 32.70
CA SER A 359 -7.71 -16.64 32.65
C SER A 359 -6.95 -15.48 33.31
N SER A 360 -6.88 -14.37 32.58
CA SER A 360 -7.36 -13.07 33.08
C SER A 360 -7.78 -12.15 31.92
N SER A 361 -8.71 -11.23 32.20
CA SER A 361 -9.17 -10.19 31.27
C SER A 361 -9.27 -8.87 32.02
N TRP A 362 -8.68 -7.80 31.49
CA TRP A 362 -8.77 -6.44 32.05
C TRP A 362 -8.91 -5.37 30.97
N SER A 363 -9.83 -4.45 31.23
CA SER A 363 -9.84 -3.06 30.75
C SER A 363 -9.20 -2.16 31.84
N SER A 364 -8.94 -0.86 31.67
CA SER A 364 -9.16 0.06 30.54
C SER A 364 -7.82 0.75 30.14
N SER A 365 -7.56 2.07 30.07
CA SER A 365 -8.28 3.33 30.38
C SER A 365 -7.84 4.46 29.43
N SER A 366 -8.24 5.70 29.68
CA SER A 366 -7.81 6.91 28.96
C SER A 366 -7.28 8.00 29.92
N SER A 367 -6.52 8.97 29.40
CA SER A 367 -6.13 10.22 30.10
C SER A 367 -5.86 11.34 29.07
N SER A 368 -5.85 12.61 29.51
CA SER A 368 -5.94 13.77 28.59
C SER A 368 -5.41 15.11 29.16
N SER A 369 -5.34 16.15 28.29
CA SER A 369 -4.96 17.56 28.55
C SER A 369 -3.46 17.83 28.82
N SER A 370 -2.86 19.02 28.61
CA SER A 370 -3.30 20.36 28.13
C SER A 370 -2.04 21.15 27.67
N SER A 371 -2.02 22.29 26.93
CA SER A 371 -2.98 23.09 26.13
C SER A 371 -2.21 24.25 25.42
N SER A 372 -2.90 25.31 24.92
CA SER A 372 -2.40 26.54 24.24
C SER A 372 -1.84 26.39 22.81
N SER A 373 -2.04 27.33 21.86
CA SER A 373 -3.02 28.44 21.77
C SER A 373 -3.26 28.89 20.30
N SER A 374 -4.35 29.65 20.08
CA SER A 374 -4.71 30.40 18.86
C SER A 374 -5.27 29.66 17.62
N PHE A 375 -6.17 30.38 16.93
CA PHE A 375 -7.09 29.99 15.84
C PHE A 375 -8.00 28.78 16.11
N SER A 376 -9.32 29.01 16.05
CA SER A 376 -10.36 28.02 16.33
C SER A 376 -11.22 27.75 15.10
N GLY A 377 -10.70 26.89 14.19
CA GLY A 377 -11.58 25.96 13.47
C GLY A 377 -12.34 25.09 14.50
N GLY A 378 -13.52 24.60 14.13
CA GLY A 378 -14.52 24.11 15.09
C GLY A 378 -14.04 23.00 16.04
N GLY A 379 -13.00 22.24 15.67
CA GLY A 379 -12.33 21.26 16.52
C GLY A 379 -12.41 19.80 16.03
N GLY A 380 -13.00 19.55 14.85
CA GLY A 380 -13.09 18.22 14.26
C GLY A 380 -11.71 17.55 14.16
N SER A 381 -11.62 16.28 14.57
CA SER A 381 -10.34 15.60 14.80
C SER A 381 -10.18 14.28 14.03
N SER A 382 -11.25 13.82 13.38
CA SER A 382 -11.27 12.65 12.50
C SER A 382 -12.05 12.94 11.22
N GLY A 383 -11.36 12.91 10.07
CA GLY A 383 -12.03 12.57 8.81
C GLY A 383 -12.58 11.15 8.93
N GLY A 384 -13.83 10.96 8.53
CA GLY A 384 -14.53 9.69 8.61
C GLY A 384 -14.52 8.95 7.27
N GLY A 385 -14.96 9.65 6.22
CA GLY A 385 -15.03 9.12 4.86
C GLY A 385 -14.91 10.20 3.79
N GLY A 386 -15.53 9.96 2.65
CA GLY A 386 -15.53 10.82 1.47
C GLY A 386 -14.85 10.21 0.24
N ALA A 387 -14.90 10.92 -0.88
CA ALA A 387 -14.48 10.43 -2.19
C ALA A 387 -13.35 11.26 -2.81
N SER A 388 -12.60 10.66 -3.75
CA SER A 388 -11.61 11.35 -4.58
C SER A 388 -11.83 11.05 -6.06
N GLY A 389 -11.40 11.98 -6.91
CA GLY A 389 -11.51 11.85 -8.36
C GLY A 389 -10.48 12.67 -9.11
N SER A 390 -10.49 12.49 -10.42
CA SER A 390 -9.70 13.24 -11.40
C SER A 390 -10.59 13.62 -12.58
N TRP A 391 -10.27 14.72 -13.27
CA TRP A 391 -11.02 15.18 -14.44
C TRP A 391 -10.26 14.92 -15.75
#